data_AF-A0A848YD25-F1
#
_entry.id   AF-A0A848YD25-F1
#
_cell.length_a   1.000
_cell.length_b   1.000
_cell.length_c   1.000
_cell.angle_alpha   90.00
_cell.angle_beta   90.00
_cell.angle_gamma   90.00
#
_symmetry.space_group_name_H-M   'P 1'
#
loop_
_entity.id
_entity.type
_entity.pdbx_description
1 polymer ?
#
loop_
_entity_poly.entity_id
_entity_poly.type
_entity_poly.pdbx_seq_one_letter_code
_entity_poly.pdbx_strand_id
1 'polypeptide(L)'
;MSVIKSVTAREVLDSRGNPTIEADVRLEDGTLGRAIVPSGASTGAHEAVELRDNDKARFLGKGVQNAVANVRGELAEAVIGMSADDQAAIDNKMIALDGTDNKGRLGANAILGVSLAVVRA
;
A
#
# COMPACT_ATOMS: atom_id res chain seq x y z
N MET A 1 -16.21 16.26 0.34
CA MET A 1 -16.72 15.07 -0.36
C MET A 1 -15.68 14.00 -0.16
N SER A 2 -16.11 12.83 0.30
CA SER A 2 -15.26 11.69 0.65
C SER A 2 -14.67 10.97 -0.58
N VAL A 3 -14.71 11.59 -1.77
CA VAL A 3 -14.18 11.01 -3.00
C VAL A 3 -12.66 11.09 -3.00
N ILE A 4 -11.99 9.97 -3.32
CA ILE A 4 -10.54 9.89 -3.42
C ILE A 4 -10.06 10.73 -4.61
N LYS A 5 -9.27 11.76 -4.31
CA LYS A 5 -8.68 12.69 -5.28
C LYS A 5 -7.29 12.26 -5.72
N SER A 6 -6.47 11.77 -4.80
CA SER A 6 -5.11 11.32 -5.12
C SER A 6 -4.60 10.30 -4.13
N VAL A 7 -3.82 9.34 -4.63
CA VAL A 7 -3.08 8.36 -3.84
C VAL A 7 -1.60 8.46 -4.18
N THR A 8 -0.74 8.45 -3.17
CA THR A 8 0.71 8.41 -3.38
C THR A 8 1.38 7.59 -2.27
N ALA A 9 2.63 7.22 -2.48
CA ALA A 9 3.42 6.50 -1.49
C ALA A 9 4.90 6.89 -1.53
N ARG A 10 5.59 6.58 -0.44
CA ARG A 10 7.03 6.73 -0.32
C ARG A 10 7.64 5.60 0.53
N GLU A 11 8.92 5.37 0.32
CA GLU A 11 9.72 4.50 1.17
C GLU A 11 10.14 5.28 2.43
N VAL A 12 9.85 4.71 3.61
CA VAL A 12 10.28 5.20 4.93
C VAL A 12 10.99 4.08 5.69
N LEU A 13 11.50 4.33 6.90
CA LEU A 13 12.16 3.31 7.71
C LEU A 13 11.26 2.81 8.84
N ASP A 14 11.25 1.50 9.07
CA ASP A 14 10.65 0.86 10.23
C ASP A 14 11.50 1.04 11.50
N SER A 15 11.00 0.60 12.65
CA SER A 15 11.70 0.70 13.94
C SER A 15 13.03 -0.07 14.00
N ARG A 16 13.33 -0.92 13.02
CA ARG A 16 14.58 -1.70 12.89
C ARG A 16 15.49 -1.13 11.81
N GLY A 17 15.15 0.03 11.23
CA GLY A 17 15.92 0.66 10.17
C GLY A 17 15.81 -0.03 8.80
N ASN A 18 14.82 -0.91 8.60
CA ASN A 18 14.54 -1.49 7.28
C ASN A 18 13.52 -0.64 6.54
N PRO A 19 13.59 -0.57 5.20
CA PRO A 19 12.55 0.09 4.41
C PRO A 19 11.15 -0.48 4.67
N THR A 20 10.15 0.38 4.69
CA THR A 20 8.72 0.05 4.63
C THR A 20 7.98 1.13 3.84
N ILE A 21 6.72 0.88 3.53
CA ILE A 21 5.88 1.81 2.75
C ILE A 21 5.05 2.71 3.66
N GLU A 22 4.98 3.98 3.30
CA GLU A 22 3.99 4.93 3.78
C GLU A 22 3.11 5.37 2.60
N ALA A 23 1.79 5.26 2.75
CA ALA A 23 0.81 5.70 1.77
C ALA A 23 0.04 6.92 2.29
N ASP A 24 -0.23 7.86 1.37
CA ASP A 24 -1.07 9.05 1.59
C ASP A 24 -2.26 8.99 0.63
N VAL A 25 -3.47 9.21 1.15
CA VAL A 25 -4.72 9.36 0.39
C VAL A 25 -5.29 10.74 0.69
N ARG A 26 -5.59 11.51 -0.36
CA ARG A 26 -6.27 12.81 -0.24
C ARG A 26 -7.66 12.73 -0.85
N LEU A 27 -8.65 13.28 -0.15
CA LEU A 27 -10.02 13.40 -0.63
C LEU A 27 -10.26 14.75 -1.30
N GLU A 28 -11.39 14.89 -1.99
CA GLU A 28 -11.75 16.13 -2.70
C GLU A 28 -11.96 17.33 -1.78
N ASP A 29 -12.40 17.12 -0.54
CA ASP A 29 -12.46 18.19 0.48
C ASP A 29 -11.12 18.54 1.12
N GLY A 30 -10.04 17.89 0.71
CA GLY A 30 -8.69 18.15 1.19
C GLY A 30 -8.28 17.33 2.41
N THR A 31 -9.15 16.47 2.95
CA THR A 31 -8.79 15.56 4.04
C THR A 31 -7.65 14.62 3.59
N LEU A 32 -6.72 14.34 4.51
CA LEU A 32 -5.52 13.54 4.26
C LEU A 32 -5.48 12.38 5.26
N GLY A 33 -5.57 11.16 4.75
CA GLY A 33 -5.24 9.95 5.48
C GLY A 33 -3.83 9.48 5.16
N ARG A 34 -3.11 9.01 6.18
CA ARG A 34 -1.73 8.52 6.06
C ARG A 34 -1.53 7.26 6.88
N ALA A 35 -0.88 6.26 6.29
CA ALA A 35 -0.55 5.02 6.99
C ALA A 35 0.85 4.52 6.64
N ILE A 36 1.62 4.15 7.67
CA ILE A 36 2.86 3.38 7.55
C ILE A 36 2.53 1.92 7.83
N VAL A 37 3.00 1.02 6.97
CA VAL A 37 2.75 -0.41 7.12
C VAL A 37 3.84 -1.07 7.98
N PRO A 38 3.48 -1.86 9.01
CA PRO A 38 4.47 -2.59 9.79
C PRO A 38 5.05 -3.75 8.98
N SER A 39 6.30 -4.13 9.27
CA SER A 39 6.93 -5.34 8.71
C SER A 39 7.24 -6.35 9.81
N GLY A 40 6.74 -7.57 9.66
CA GLY A 40 7.01 -8.68 10.58
C GLY A 40 8.42 -9.25 10.39
N ALA A 41 9.01 -9.78 11.46
CA ALA A 41 10.25 -10.57 11.38
C ALA A 41 9.99 -12.07 11.09
N SER A 42 8.83 -12.56 11.53
CA SER A 42 8.42 -13.96 11.45
C SER A 42 7.19 -14.02 10.56
N THR A 43 7.40 -14.30 9.29
CA THR A 43 6.31 -14.49 8.32
C THR A 43 6.05 -15.97 8.15
N GLY A 44 4.83 -16.42 8.45
CA GLY A 44 4.38 -17.76 8.11
C GLY A 44 4.31 -17.96 6.59
N ALA A 45 4.55 -19.18 6.11
CA ALA A 45 4.54 -19.51 4.68
C ALA A 45 3.19 -19.26 3.98
N HIS A 46 2.11 -19.07 4.75
CA HIS A 46 0.76 -18.81 4.26
C HIS A 46 0.30 -17.36 4.49
N GLU A 47 1.18 -16.48 4.96
CA GLU A 47 0.86 -15.06 5.10
C GLU A 47 0.81 -14.36 3.74
N ALA A 48 0.12 -13.22 3.71
CA ALA A 48 0.12 -12.35 2.55
C ALA A 48 1.54 -11.80 2.31
N VAL A 49 1.91 -11.63 1.04
CA VAL A 49 3.29 -11.37 0.64
C VAL A 49 3.65 -9.90 0.82
N GLU A 50 4.60 -9.61 1.71
CA GLU A 50 5.28 -8.31 1.71
C GLU A 50 6.23 -8.22 0.51
N LEU A 51 5.96 -7.30 -0.43
CA LEU A 51 6.77 -7.14 -1.63
C LEU A 51 8.06 -6.36 -1.31
N ARG A 52 9.20 -6.99 -1.61
CA ARG A 52 10.56 -6.45 -1.46
C ARG A 52 11.28 -6.40 -2.81
N ASP A 53 12.20 -5.46 -2.96
CA ASP A 53 12.91 -5.23 -4.22
C ASP A 53 13.96 -6.31 -4.52
N ASN A 54 14.50 -6.97 -3.50
CA ASN A 54 15.59 -7.96 -3.60
C ASN A 54 16.89 -7.44 -4.26
N ASP A 55 17.02 -6.12 -4.43
CA ASP A 55 18.26 -5.47 -4.85
C ASP A 55 19.27 -5.41 -3.69
N LYS A 56 20.28 -6.29 -3.72
CA LYS A 56 21.30 -6.38 -2.66
C LYS A 56 22.12 -5.09 -2.50
N ALA A 57 22.20 -4.23 -3.51
CA ALA A 57 22.90 -2.95 -3.42
C ALA A 57 22.15 -1.94 -2.54
N ARG A 58 20.85 -2.12 -2.32
CA ARG A 58 20.00 -1.23 -1.53
C ARG A 58 19.40 -1.96 -0.34
N PHE A 59 19.72 -1.49 0.86
CA PHE A 59 19.20 -2.03 2.12
C PHE A 59 19.29 -3.57 2.20
N LEU A 60 20.35 -4.16 1.62
CA LEU A 60 20.57 -5.61 1.58
C LEU A 60 19.40 -6.40 0.94
N GLY A 61 18.73 -5.83 -0.06
CA GLY A 61 17.58 -6.44 -0.74
C GLY A 61 16.22 -6.11 -0.13
N LYS A 62 16.19 -5.33 0.96
CA LYS A 62 14.95 -5.03 1.70
C LYS A 62 14.24 -3.76 1.23
N GLY A 63 14.67 -3.14 0.14
CA GLY A 63 13.95 -2.02 -0.47
C GLY A 63 12.49 -2.35 -0.78
N VAL A 64 11.63 -1.34 -0.88
CA VAL A 64 10.20 -1.48 -1.19
C VAL A 64 9.76 -0.56 -2.35
N GLN A 65 10.67 -0.18 -3.23
CA GLN A 65 10.37 0.70 -4.36
C GLN A 65 9.34 0.11 -5.32
N ASN A 66 9.35 -1.21 -5.53
CA ASN A 66 8.35 -1.87 -6.36
C ASN A 66 6.95 -1.75 -5.75
N ALA A 67 6.82 -1.92 -4.43
CA ALA A 67 5.55 -1.71 -3.72
C ALA A 67 5.11 -0.23 -3.80
N VAL A 68 6.04 0.72 -3.64
CA VAL A 68 5.78 2.16 -3.81
C VAL A 68 5.30 2.49 -5.23
N ALA A 69 5.91 1.88 -6.25
CA ALA A 69 5.49 2.05 -7.64
C ALA A 69 4.09 1.49 -7.87
N ASN A 70 3.77 0.32 -7.31
CA ASN A 70 2.43 -0.28 -7.39
C ASN A 70 1.35 0.62 -6.76
N VAL A 71 1.66 1.30 -5.65
CA VAL A 71 0.74 2.30 -5.07
C VAL A 71 0.53 3.49 -6.00
N ARG A 72 1.61 4.05 -6.55
CA ARG A 72 1.54 5.27 -7.38
C ARG A 72 0.99 5.03 -8.79
N GLY A 73 1.01 3.79 -9.27
CA GLY A 73 0.48 3.37 -10.56
C GLY A 73 -0.86 2.66 -10.41
N GLU A 74 -0.85 1.33 -10.57
CA GLU A 74 -2.06 0.51 -10.69
C GLU A 74 -3.07 0.72 -9.55
N LEU A 75 -2.62 0.79 -8.29
CA LEU A 75 -3.55 0.97 -7.16
C LEU A 75 -4.18 2.37 -7.15
N ALA A 76 -3.40 3.43 -7.41
CA ALA A 76 -3.92 4.78 -7.50
C ALA A 76 -4.96 4.90 -8.63
N GLU A 77 -4.64 4.39 -9.82
CA GLU A 77 -5.55 4.38 -10.97
C GLU A 77 -6.85 3.63 -10.68
N ALA A 78 -6.79 2.56 -9.89
CA ALA A 78 -7.95 1.73 -9.59
C ALA A 78 -8.92 2.34 -8.57
N VAL A 79 -8.44 3.21 -7.66
CA VAL A 79 -9.24 3.71 -6.52
C VAL A 79 -9.55 5.22 -6.57
N ILE A 80 -8.84 6.00 -7.39
CA ILE A 80 -9.19 7.41 -7.60
C ILE A 80 -10.62 7.52 -8.15
N GLY A 81 -11.40 8.45 -7.58
CA GLY A 81 -12.81 8.64 -7.91
C GLY A 81 -13.78 7.74 -7.12
N MET A 82 -13.29 6.76 -6.35
CA MET A 82 -14.13 6.01 -5.42
C MET A 82 -14.44 6.82 -4.16
N SER A 83 -15.57 6.53 -3.52
CA SER A 83 -15.91 7.09 -2.20
C SER A 83 -15.14 6.35 -1.10
N ALA A 84 -14.41 7.09 -0.26
CA ALA A 84 -13.70 6.56 0.91
C ALA A 84 -14.65 5.96 1.96
N ASP A 85 -15.95 6.30 1.92
CA ASP A 85 -16.96 5.73 2.83
C ASP A 85 -17.24 4.24 2.53
N ASP A 86 -16.92 3.75 1.33
CA ASP A 86 -17.10 2.35 0.93
C ASP A 86 -15.77 1.58 0.98
N GLN A 87 -15.27 1.42 2.20
CA GLN A 87 -14.02 0.71 2.48
C GLN A 87 -14.01 -0.70 1.86
N ALA A 88 -15.12 -1.43 1.94
CA ALA A 88 -15.22 -2.78 1.42
C ALA A 88 -15.10 -2.82 -0.11
N ALA A 89 -15.73 -1.87 -0.83
CA ALA A 89 -15.56 -1.78 -2.28
C ALA A 89 -14.11 -1.48 -2.68
N ILE A 90 -13.44 -0.57 -1.95
CA ILE A 90 -12.04 -0.20 -2.21
C ILE A 90 -11.11 -1.40 -1.98
N ASP A 91 -11.25 -2.08 -0.84
CA ASP A 91 -10.42 -3.24 -0.52
C ASP A 91 -10.64 -4.38 -1.52
N ASN A 92 -11.90 -4.67 -1.87
CA ASN A 92 -12.23 -5.69 -2.87
C ASN A 92 -11.70 -5.33 -4.26
N LYS A 93 -11.75 -4.04 -4.64
CA LYS A 93 -11.19 -3.55 -5.91
C LYS A 93 -9.68 -3.80 -5.97
N MET A 94 -8.93 -3.49 -4.91
CA MET A 94 -7.48 -3.71 -4.84
C MET A 94 -7.12 -5.20 -4.80
N ILE A 95 -7.87 -6.02 -4.06
CA ILE A 95 -7.69 -7.48 -4.02
C ILE A 95 -7.93 -8.10 -5.40
N ALA A 96 -9.03 -7.72 -6.06
CA ALA A 96 -9.35 -8.20 -7.40
C ALA A 96 -8.31 -7.74 -8.44
N LEU A 97 -7.80 -6.51 -8.30
CA LEU A 97 -6.74 -5.99 -9.16
C LEU A 97 -5.44 -6.78 -9.01
N ASP A 98 -5.04 -7.12 -7.77
CA ASP A 98 -3.87 -7.96 -7.54
C ASP A 98 -4.03 -9.34 -8.21
N GLY A 99 -5.19 -9.97 -8.00
CA GLY A 99 -5.56 -11.22 -8.67
C GLY A 99 -4.88 -12.47 -8.13
N THR A 100 -4.06 -12.37 -7.07
CA THR A 100 -3.43 -13.52 -6.40
C THR A 100 -3.99 -13.73 -5.00
N ASP A 101 -4.08 -14.98 -4.56
CA ASP A 101 -4.64 -15.34 -3.25
C ASP A 101 -3.87 -14.70 -2.08
N ASN A 102 -2.57 -14.47 -2.26
CA ASN A 102 -1.65 -14.00 -1.24
C ASN A 102 -1.20 -12.54 -1.42
N LYS A 103 -1.80 -11.78 -2.36
CA LYS A 103 -1.44 -10.39 -2.65
C LYS A 103 0.00 -10.21 -3.15
N GLY A 104 0.56 -11.24 -3.80
CA GLY A 104 1.95 -11.31 -4.21
C GLY A 104 2.33 -10.49 -5.43
N ARG A 105 1.36 -10.07 -6.26
CA ARG A 105 1.63 -9.30 -7.48
C ARG A 105 1.88 -7.84 -7.16
N LEU A 106 0.99 -7.23 -6.40
CA LEU A 106 1.05 -5.81 -6.01
C LEU A 106 1.76 -5.62 -4.67
N GLY A 107 1.79 -6.65 -3.83
CA GLY A 107 2.33 -6.61 -2.48
C GLY A 107 1.24 -6.31 -1.45
N ALA A 108 1.14 -7.16 -0.45
CA ALA A 108 0.22 -6.99 0.69
C ALA A 108 0.51 -5.67 1.44
N ASN A 109 1.78 -5.26 1.51
CA ASN A 109 2.20 -3.98 2.07
C ASN A 109 1.69 -2.78 1.25
N ALA A 110 1.66 -2.86 -0.09
CA ALA A 110 1.09 -1.81 -0.92
C ALA A 110 -0.44 -1.69 -0.70
N ILE A 111 -1.14 -2.82 -0.76
CA ILE A 111 -2.61 -2.86 -0.59
C ILE A 111 -3.02 -2.39 0.81
N LEU A 112 -2.35 -2.89 1.86
CA LEU A 112 -2.66 -2.50 3.24
C LEU A 112 -2.36 -1.01 3.49
N GLY A 113 -1.29 -0.48 2.88
CA GLY A 113 -0.95 0.94 2.98
C GLY A 113 -2.07 1.83 2.47
N VAL A 114 -2.58 1.55 1.27
CA VAL A 114 -3.71 2.28 0.70
C VAL A 114 -4.97 2.07 1.52
N SER A 115 -5.31 0.83 1.88
CA SER A 115 -6.49 0.48 2.68
C SER A 115 -6.56 1.28 3.99
N LEU A 116 -5.46 1.33 4.74
CA LEU A 116 -5.38 2.07 6.01
C LEU A 116 -5.31 3.59 5.81
N ALA A 117 -4.75 4.07 4.70
CA ALA A 117 -4.74 5.49 4.39
C ALA A 117 -6.15 5.97 4.01
N VAL A 118 -6.95 5.16 3.32
CA VAL A 118 -8.36 5.45 3.00
C VAL A 118 -9.18 5.60 4.27
N VAL A 119 -9.18 4.61 5.18
CA VAL A 119 -10.03 4.65 6.40
C VAL A 119 -9.67 5.80 7.36
N ARG A 120 -8.48 6.39 7.20
CA ARG A 120 -8.00 7.55 7.98
C ARG A 120 -8.33 8.89 7.33
N ALA A 121 -8.61 8.88 6.03
CA ALA A 121 -8.97 10.06 5.25
C ALA A 121 -10.47 10.34 5.42
#